data_AF-A0ABD3R8X9-F1
#
_entry.id   AF-A0ABD3R8X9-F1
#
_cell.length_a   1.000
_cell.length_b   1.000
_cell.length_c   1.000
_cell.angle_alpha   90.00
_cell.angle_beta   90.00
_cell.angle_gamma   90.00
#
_symmetry.space_group_name_H-M   'P 1'
#
loop_
_entity.id
_entity.type
_entity.pdbx_description
1 polymer ?
#
loop_
_entity_poly.entity_id
_entity_poly.type
_entity_poly.pdbx_seq_one_letter_code
_entity_poly.pdbx_strand_id
1 'polypeptide(L)'
;MNLRLAFFMLYYSASHPVYGQATSSLRGMTTPPTTPPIVTYETIPGHDCIRSMKGMLDSMEDLAEAHPDLLTMTKIGESYLKNNDGPAAYGTYDVPTGGHDIFALNVTATSGAISSTSTKGRFLVTSGVHPREFAPPELLARFVEMLVNGYGEDAEITMVLERTEIHAILYVNPDGRWMAEKYPELMWRKNLNFGSGNDDCISILSIFGSPGVDINRNFDFMWGHLDDGASSDDPCNGMYHGPSAESEPETRAVSEYAKRLFPEGQRKTDPEGEVDVPFGESITGIYADIHAAGGYVVYPWGYEDSKTPDDEALQAIGRKLQSFNEYKLWAGSQPDFQYAASGIAIDYMYAALGVASLGLEIGDDFSQECAAFEDEIVPNNMPALLYAAKIAGAPYSEVKGPDVLDFVIVENEQEDMVLVSARASDGELVNAITVDGSFDKFPTGDQSVAELRFYIDDGEISWTAVNPGDETIQETIDTSSLTLGRHTLYVQATDSDGYKGPISSLFISLPLTQTISNPPTSSPIDQSTFPSDGSGDSNFLDVFLDFLYGLFFGPDKSKRKLI
;
A
#
# COMPACT_ATOMS: atom_id res chain seq x y z
N MET A 1 11.34 39.19 2.17
CA MET A 1 11.18 37.74 2.41
C MET A 1 10.15 37.07 1.50
N ASN A 2 9.46 37.81 0.61
CA ASN A 2 8.43 37.27 -0.31
C ASN A 2 8.97 36.82 -1.69
N LEU A 3 10.24 36.44 -1.80
CA LEU A 3 10.84 36.05 -3.10
C LEU A 3 11.32 34.60 -3.18
N ARG A 4 11.34 33.84 -2.08
CA ARG A 4 11.74 32.42 -2.12
C ARG A 4 10.60 31.48 -2.52
N LEU A 5 9.34 31.79 -2.18
CA LEU A 5 8.17 31.02 -2.64
C LEU A 5 7.90 31.18 -4.15
N ALA A 6 8.21 32.34 -4.74
CA ALA A 6 7.96 32.61 -6.16
C ALA A 6 9.00 31.96 -7.10
N PHE A 7 10.16 31.53 -6.57
CA PHE A 7 11.21 30.87 -7.36
C PHE A 7 10.95 29.37 -7.57
N PHE A 8 10.01 28.78 -6.83
CA PHE A 8 9.69 27.35 -6.91
C PHE A 8 8.94 26.95 -8.19
N MET A 9 8.37 27.91 -8.94
CA MET A 9 7.60 27.62 -10.16
C MET A 9 8.41 27.57 -11.47
N LEU A 10 9.73 27.83 -11.47
CA LEU A 10 10.45 28.09 -12.75
C LEU A 10 11.72 27.29 -13.03
N TYR A 11 12.14 26.34 -12.18
CA TYR A 11 13.34 25.56 -12.47
C TYR A 11 13.27 24.14 -11.90
N TYR A 12 12.64 23.22 -12.64
CA TYR A 12 13.04 21.81 -12.64
C TYR A 12 12.75 21.22 -14.03
N SER A 13 13.73 21.29 -14.92
CA SER A 13 13.89 20.32 -15.99
C SER A 13 15.34 19.83 -15.94
N ALA A 14 15.54 18.74 -15.21
CA ALA A 14 16.77 17.99 -15.27
C ALA A 14 16.37 16.54 -15.49
N SER A 15 16.68 16.05 -16.69
CA SER A 15 16.55 14.66 -17.11
C SER A 15 17.25 13.73 -16.11
N HIS A 16 16.50 12.81 -15.51
CA HIS A 16 17.01 11.74 -14.67
C HIS A 16 17.69 10.66 -15.55
N PRO A 17 18.92 10.22 -15.23
CA PRO A 17 19.51 9.06 -15.87
C PRO A 17 18.93 7.77 -15.28
N VAL A 18 18.28 6.98 -16.14
CA VAL A 18 17.78 5.62 -15.83
C VAL A 18 18.95 4.69 -15.50
N TYR A 19 19.07 4.25 -14.24
CA TYR A 19 20.00 3.19 -13.83
C TYR A 19 19.42 2.32 -12.71
N GLY A 20 19.24 1.02 -13.01
CA GLY A 20 19.15 -0.05 -12.01
C GLY A 20 17.76 -0.66 -11.83
N GLN A 21 17.58 -1.91 -12.28
CA GLN A 21 16.38 -2.70 -12.05
C GLN A 21 16.36 -3.24 -10.61
N ALA A 22 15.31 -2.90 -9.84
CA ALA A 22 14.89 -3.69 -8.69
C ALA A 22 14.22 -5.01 -9.14
N THR A 23 14.21 -5.98 -8.23
CA THR A 23 14.26 -7.44 -8.44
C THR A 23 13.07 -8.11 -9.15
N SER A 24 13.32 -9.30 -9.71
CA SER A 24 12.43 -10.05 -10.61
C SER A 24 11.29 -10.82 -9.94
N SER A 25 11.10 -10.71 -8.63
CA SER A 25 10.08 -11.47 -7.88
C SER A 25 8.66 -10.91 -8.00
N LEU A 26 8.48 -9.70 -8.55
CA LEU A 26 7.17 -9.02 -8.68
C LEU A 26 6.58 -9.01 -10.12
N ARG A 27 7.19 -9.73 -11.08
CA ARG A 27 6.69 -9.81 -12.47
C ARG A 27 6.16 -11.21 -12.78
N GLY A 28 4.91 -11.48 -12.44
CA GLY A 28 4.31 -12.79 -12.65
C GLY A 28 2.80 -12.82 -12.87
N MET A 29 2.21 -11.88 -13.63
CA MET A 29 0.80 -12.01 -14.03
C MET A 29 0.70 -12.95 -15.25
N THR A 30 0.09 -14.14 -15.09
CA THR A 30 -0.30 -14.97 -16.23
C THR A 30 -1.78 -15.38 -16.20
N THR A 31 -2.45 -15.05 -17.31
CA THR A 31 -3.79 -15.38 -17.80
C THR A 31 -4.97 -14.58 -17.24
N PRO A 32 -5.69 -13.80 -18.10
CA PRO A 32 -6.87 -13.05 -17.68
C PRO A 32 -8.10 -13.96 -17.63
N PRO A 33 -8.91 -13.91 -16.56
CA PRO A 33 -10.22 -14.55 -16.53
C PRO A 33 -11.17 -13.84 -17.52
N THR A 34 -12.22 -14.57 -17.92
CA THR A 34 -13.25 -14.11 -18.86
C THR A 34 -13.75 -12.70 -18.54
N THR A 35 -13.57 -11.77 -19.48
CA THR A 35 -13.76 -10.33 -19.27
C THR A 35 -15.20 -10.00 -18.86
N PRO A 36 -15.43 -9.54 -17.61
CA PRO A 36 -16.67 -8.89 -17.24
C PRO A 36 -16.89 -7.65 -18.14
N PRO A 37 -18.10 -7.09 -18.22
CA PRO A 37 -18.28 -5.78 -18.86
C PRO A 37 -17.28 -4.78 -18.25
N ILE A 38 -16.54 -4.05 -19.09
CA ILE A 38 -15.61 -3.02 -18.63
C ILE A 38 -16.45 -1.93 -17.96
N VAL A 39 -16.43 -1.90 -16.63
CA VAL A 39 -16.98 -0.78 -15.88
C VAL A 39 -15.99 0.37 -16.02
N THR A 40 -16.43 1.45 -16.64
CA THR A 40 -15.63 2.68 -16.79
C THR A 40 -16.12 3.70 -15.78
N TYR A 41 -15.23 4.16 -14.90
CA TYR A 41 -15.53 5.19 -13.92
C TYR A 41 -15.19 6.59 -14.47
N GLU A 42 -15.81 7.62 -13.91
CA GLU A 42 -15.59 9.01 -14.32
C GLU A 42 -14.17 9.47 -13.98
N THR A 43 -13.46 10.01 -14.96
CA THR A 43 -12.09 10.55 -14.83
C THR A 43 -12.09 12.07 -14.81
N ILE A 44 -11.02 12.66 -14.28
CA ILE A 44 -10.83 14.11 -14.32
C ILE A 44 -10.63 14.53 -15.79
N PRO A 45 -11.35 15.53 -16.32
CA PRO A 45 -11.14 16.00 -17.68
C PRO A 45 -9.69 16.39 -17.95
N GLY A 46 -9.07 15.76 -18.95
CA GLY A 46 -7.66 15.99 -19.30
C GLY A 46 -6.66 15.07 -18.56
N HIS A 47 -7.13 14.26 -17.61
CA HIS A 47 -6.33 13.27 -16.88
C HIS A 47 -7.04 11.90 -16.89
N ASP A 48 -7.10 11.25 -18.05
CA ASP A 48 -7.89 10.02 -18.25
C ASP A 48 -7.44 8.81 -17.41
N CYS A 49 -6.24 8.86 -16.82
CA CYS A 49 -5.71 7.85 -15.91
C CYS A 49 -6.12 8.08 -14.43
N ILE A 50 -6.62 9.28 -14.09
CA ILE A 50 -6.97 9.69 -12.73
C ILE A 50 -8.49 9.81 -12.64
N ARG A 51 -9.10 9.02 -11.76
CA ARG A 51 -10.54 9.11 -11.50
C ARG A 51 -10.87 10.46 -10.84
N SER A 52 -11.99 11.03 -11.27
CA SER A 52 -12.64 12.12 -10.54
C SER A 52 -13.01 11.64 -9.14
N MET A 53 -13.26 12.56 -8.20
CA MET A 53 -13.73 12.19 -6.87
C MET A 53 -14.97 11.29 -6.93
N LYS A 54 -15.91 11.59 -7.85
CA LYS A 54 -17.11 10.77 -8.04
C LYS A 54 -16.76 9.37 -8.55
N GLY A 55 -16.01 9.28 -9.65
CA GLY A 55 -15.62 7.99 -10.22
C GLY A 55 -14.77 7.15 -9.27
N MET A 56 -13.96 7.80 -8.44
CA MET A 56 -13.18 7.17 -7.38
C MET A 56 -14.08 6.54 -6.31
N LEU A 57 -15.00 7.32 -5.74
CA LEU A 57 -15.92 6.82 -4.71
C LEU A 57 -16.80 5.69 -5.27
N ASP A 58 -17.38 5.87 -6.46
CA ASP A 58 -18.18 4.82 -7.13
C ASP A 58 -17.35 3.52 -7.27
N SER A 59 -16.09 3.62 -7.71
CA SER A 59 -15.23 2.45 -7.93
C SER A 59 -14.85 1.70 -6.66
N MET A 60 -14.67 2.43 -5.56
CA MET A 60 -14.33 1.83 -4.27
C MET A 60 -15.56 1.21 -3.59
N GLU A 61 -16.73 1.80 -3.79
CA GLU A 61 -18.01 1.20 -3.38
C GLU A 61 -18.27 -0.11 -4.13
N ASP A 62 -18.11 -0.11 -5.46
CA ASP A 62 -18.25 -1.31 -6.29
C ASP A 62 -17.23 -2.40 -5.88
N LEU A 63 -15.98 -2.02 -5.60
CA LEU A 63 -14.95 -2.96 -5.13
C LEU A 63 -15.30 -3.55 -3.75
N ALA A 64 -15.79 -2.72 -2.82
CA ALA A 64 -16.22 -3.17 -1.50
C ALA A 64 -17.46 -4.09 -1.56
N GLU A 65 -18.42 -3.80 -2.45
CA GLU A 65 -19.59 -4.66 -2.68
C GLU A 65 -19.20 -6.00 -3.30
N ALA A 66 -18.21 -6.02 -4.19
CA ALA A 66 -17.70 -7.24 -4.81
C ALA A 66 -16.85 -8.09 -3.84
N HIS A 67 -16.18 -7.46 -2.87
CA HIS A 67 -15.25 -8.12 -1.93
C HIS A 67 -15.55 -7.78 -0.45
N PRO A 68 -16.77 -8.02 0.05
CA PRO A 68 -17.18 -7.61 1.40
C PRO A 68 -16.45 -8.37 2.52
N ASP A 69 -15.87 -9.52 2.20
CA ASP A 69 -15.06 -10.33 3.13
C ASP A 69 -13.61 -9.84 3.25
N LEU A 70 -13.20 -8.82 2.48
CA LEU A 70 -11.82 -8.32 2.42
C LEU A 70 -11.74 -6.80 2.54
N LEU A 71 -12.70 -6.08 1.97
CA LEU A 71 -12.74 -4.62 1.92
C LEU A 71 -14.06 -4.10 2.50
N THR A 72 -13.94 -3.14 3.42
CA THR A 72 -15.08 -2.36 3.92
C THR A 72 -14.84 -0.88 3.74
N MET A 73 -15.89 -0.11 3.44
CA MET A 73 -15.85 1.35 3.35
C MET A 73 -16.72 1.95 4.45
N THR A 74 -16.10 2.72 5.35
CA THR A 74 -16.76 3.24 6.55
C THR A 74 -16.65 4.75 6.60
N LYS A 75 -17.78 5.44 6.82
CA LYS A 75 -17.77 6.87 7.12
C LYS A 75 -17.07 7.13 8.44
N ILE A 76 -16.02 7.96 8.41
CA ILE A 76 -15.23 8.33 9.60
C ILE A 76 -15.47 9.77 10.06
N GLY A 77 -16.05 10.59 9.18
CA GLY A 77 -16.32 12.00 9.46
C GLY A 77 -17.05 12.67 8.32
N GLU A 78 -17.11 13.99 8.39
CA GLU A 78 -17.82 14.86 7.46
C GLU A 78 -16.97 16.10 7.22
N SER A 79 -17.01 16.64 6.01
CA SER A 79 -16.31 17.87 5.67
C SER A 79 -16.96 19.12 6.29
N TYR A 80 -16.29 20.26 6.18
CA TYR A 80 -16.80 21.53 6.70
C TYR A 80 -18.17 21.90 6.14
N LEU A 81 -18.38 21.83 4.82
CA LEU A 81 -19.64 22.23 4.18
C LEU A 81 -20.79 21.23 4.40
N LYS A 82 -20.49 20.06 4.96
CA LYS A 82 -21.51 19.10 5.41
C LYS A 82 -22.16 19.58 6.72
N ASN A 83 -21.38 20.27 7.54
CA ASN A 83 -21.75 20.75 8.87
C ASN A 83 -22.12 22.23 8.91
N ASN A 84 -21.74 23.00 7.88
CA ASN A 84 -21.88 24.44 7.82
C ASN A 84 -22.31 24.89 6.43
N ASP A 85 -23.08 25.98 6.36
CA ASP A 85 -23.39 26.60 5.08
C ASP A 85 -22.16 27.35 4.54
N GLY A 86 -21.82 27.09 3.28
CA GLY A 86 -20.88 27.90 2.51
C GLY A 86 -21.56 29.10 1.83
N PRO A 87 -20.80 30.11 1.37
CA PRO A 87 -21.34 31.11 0.47
C PRO A 87 -21.77 30.45 -0.85
N ALA A 88 -22.65 31.11 -1.61
CA ALA A 88 -23.04 30.60 -2.93
C ALA A 88 -21.87 30.58 -3.94
N ALA A 89 -20.90 31.47 -3.76
CA ALA A 89 -19.77 31.62 -4.65
C ALA A 89 -18.52 32.15 -3.93
N TYR A 90 -17.36 31.78 -4.46
CA TYR A 90 -16.05 32.37 -4.21
C TYR A 90 -15.68 33.24 -5.42
N GLY A 91 -15.82 34.55 -5.31
CA GLY A 91 -15.69 35.45 -6.47
C GLY A 91 -16.74 35.11 -7.55
N THR A 92 -16.29 34.63 -8.71
CA THR A 92 -17.17 34.16 -9.80
C THR A 92 -17.32 32.64 -9.88
N TYR A 93 -16.69 31.92 -8.94
CA TYR A 93 -16.66 30.46 -8.90
C TYR A 93 -17.74 29.95 -7.97
N ASP A 94 -18.55 28.98 -8.41
CA ASP A 94 -19.55 28.38 -7.54
C ASP A 94 -18.87 27.63 -6.40
N VAL A 95 -19.51 27.57 -5.24
CA VAL A 95 -19.08 26.73 -4.10
C VAL A 95 -20.04 25.55 -3.98
N PRO A 96 -19.55 24.32 -3.71
CA PRO A 96 -20.43 23.16 -3.59
C PRO A 96 -21.37 23.30 -2.39
N THR A 97 -22.61 22.83 -2.52
CA THR A 97 -23.59 22.86 -1.43
C THR A 97 -23.68 21.50 -0.74
N GLY A 98 -23.76 21.49 0.59
CA GLY A 98 -24.06 20.30 1.38
C GLY A 98 -22.89 19.37 1.68
N GLY A 99 -21.68 19.72 1.23
CA GLY A 99 -20.41 19.04 1.52
C GLY A 99 -20.40 17.53 1.26
N HIS A 100 -19.43 16.86 1.87
CA HIS A 100 -19.14 15.45 1.60
C HIS A 100 -18.86 14.68 2.89
N ASP A 101 -19.10 13.37 2.83
CA ASP A 101 -18.67 12.44 3.86
C ASP A 101 -17.20 12.07 3.63
N ILE A 102 -16.48 11.79 4.71
CA ILE A 102 -15.09 11.31 4.66
C ILE A 102 -15.11 9.83 5.01
N PHE A 103 -14.51 9.01 4.16
CA PHE A 103 -14.52 7.56 4.28
C PHE A 103 -13.11 7.00 4.52
N ALA A 104 -13.04 5.95 5.34
CA ALA A 104 -11.89 5.06 5.41
C ALA A 104 -12.26 3.71 4.81
N LEU A 105 -11.41 3.23 3.91
CA LEU A 105 -11.41 1.87 3.42
C LEU A 105 -10.56 1.02 4.36
N ASN A 106 -11.04 -0.14 4.77
CA ASN A 106 -10.27 -1.12 5.53
C ASN A 106 -10.14 -2.40 4.70
N VAL A 107 -8.91 -2.71 4.29
CA VAL A 107 -8.53 -3.92 3.54
C VAL A 107 -7.79 -4.87 4.48
N THR A 108 -8.38 -6.03 4.76
CA THR A 108 -7.73 -7.04 5.60
C THR A 108 -8.37 -8.42 5.44
N ALA A 109 -7.57 -9.49 5.52
CA ALA A 109 -8.06 -10.85 5.43
C ALA A 109 -8.79 -11.26 6.72
N THR A 110 -10.03 -11.73 6.60
CA THR A 110 -10.87 -12.15 7.74
C THR A 110 -10.53 -13.53 8.28
N SER A 111 -9.86 -14.38 7.49
CA SER A 111 -9.30 -15.67 7.88
C SER A 111 -8.18 -15.56 8.92
N GLY A 112 -7.53 -14.39 9.03
CA GLY A 112 -6.61 -14.04 10.10
C GLY A 112 -7.33 -13.39 11.28
N ALA A 113 -8.02 -14.19 12.09
CA ALA A 113 -8.58 -13.80 13.40
C ALA A 113 -9.32 -12.44 13.47
N ILE A 114 -10.57 -12.37 12.98
CA ILE A 114 -11.56 -11.45 13.59
C ILE A 114 -11.88 -11.98 15.00
N SER A 115 -11.08 -11.53 15.96
CA SER A 115 -11.49 -11.30 17.33
C SER A 115 -11.26 -9.82 17.57
N SER A 116 -12.05 -9.19 18.44
CA SER A 116 -11.83 -7.83 18.96
C SER A 116 -10.54 -7.69 19.81
N THR A 117 -9.54 -8.54 19.53
CA THR A 117 -8.22 -8.73 20.15
C THR A 117 -7.14 -8.97 19.07
N SER A 118 -7.36 -8.56 17.81
CA SER A 118 -6.42 -8.73 16.68
C SER A 118 -5.03 -8.18 17.02
N THR A 119 -3.99 -9.01 16.86
CA THR A 119 -2.56 -8.68 16.99
C THR A 119 -1.94 -8.22 15.67
N LYS A 120 -2.75 -7.98 14.63
CA LYS A 120 -2.26 -7.53 13.32
C LYS A 120 -1.59 -6.16 13.44
N GLY A 121 -0.58 -5.93 12.60
CA GLY A 121 -0.08 -4.58 12.35
C GLY A 121 -1.17 -3.69 11.77
N ARG A 122 -1.00 -2.37 11.88
CA ARG A 122 -1.95 -1.40 11.30
C ARG A 122 -1.22 -0.40 10.44
N PHE A 123 -1.64 -0.26 9.19
CA PHE A 123 -1.10 0.73 8.28
C PHE A 123 -2.19 1.72 7.89
N LEU A 124 -2.11 2.95 8.39
CA LEU A 124 -3.02 4.03 7.99
C LEU A 124 -2.35 4.88 6.91
N VAL A 125 -3.04 5.06 5.79
CA VAL A 125 -2.59 5.90 4.68
C VAL A 125 -3.64 6.95 4.37
N THR A 126 -3.24 8.21 4.33
CA THR A 126 -4.08 9.33 3.91
C THR A 126 -3.60 9.89 2.58
N SER A 127 -4.54 10.48 1.84
CA SER A 127 -4.25 11.29 0.67
C SER A 127 -5.31 12.37 0.49
N GLY A 128 -5.11 13.25 -0.49
CA GLY A 128 -6.11 14.26 -0.85
C GLY A 128 -6.37 15.27 0.25
N VAL A 129 -5.37 15.51 1.12
CA VAL A 129 -5.38 16.58 2.11
C VAL A 129 -5.34 17.95 1.42
N HIS A 130 -4.46 18.10 0.42
CA HIS A 130 -4.48 19.23 -0.50
C HIS A 130 -5.19 18.82 -1.81
N PRO A 131 -6.28 19.51 -2.18
CA PRO A 131 -7.15 19.14 -3.31
C PRO A 131 -6.53 19.12 -4.70
N ARG A 132 -5.64 20.08 -5.00
CA ARG A 132 -4.96 20.22 -6.29
C ARG A 132 -4.03 19.05 -6.62
N GLU A 133 -3.70 18.22 -5.64
CA GLU A 133 -2.79 17.09 -5.79
C GLU A 133 -3.62 15.92 -6.33
N PHE A 134 -3.64 15.75 -7.65
CA PHE A 134 -4.58 14.83 -8.32
C PHE A 134 -4.15 13.36 -8.23
N ALA A 135 -2.85 13.09 -8.31
CA ALA A 135 -2.29 11.75 -8.32
C ALA A 135 -2.37 10.98 -6.98
N PRO A 136 -2.19 11.59 -5.79
CA PRO A 136 -2.15 10.84 -4.53
C PRO A 136 -3.39 9.99 -4.23
N PRO A 137 -4.64 10.49 -4.39
CA PRO A 137 -5.84 9.66 -4.19
C PRO A 137 -5.94 8.49 -5.18
N GLU A 138 -5.50 8.70 -6.43
CA GLU A 138 -5.49 7.63 -7.43
C GLU A 138 -4.44 6.57 -7.08
N LEU A 139 -3.22 6.95 -6.71
CA LEU A 139 -2.19 6.01 -6.27
C LEU A 139 -2.67 5.15 -5.11
N LEU A 140 -3.30 5.77 -4.10
CA LEU A 140 -3.80 5.03 -2.93
C LEU A 140 -4.95 4.09 -3.30
N ALA A 141 -5.84 4.49 -4.21
CA ALA A 141 -6.89 3.60 -4.70
C ALA A 141 -6.34 2.41 -5.50
N ARG A 142 -5.33 2.63 -6.34
CA ARG A 142 -4.62 1.56 -7.06
C ARG A 142 -3.93 0.60 -6.09
N PHE A 143 -3.41 1.09 -4.97
CA PHE A 143 -2.86 0.24 -3.92
C PHE A 143 -3.93 -0.64 -3.27
N VAL A 144 -5.11 -0.08 -2.97
CA VAL A 144 -6.27 -0.85 -2.48
C VAL A 144 -6.69 -1.92 -3.49
N GLU A 145 -6.78 -1.58 -4.78
CA GLU A 145 -7.10 -2.53 -5.85
C GLU A 145 -6.06 -3.65 -5.97
N MET A 146 -4.77 -3.30 -5.90
CA MET A 146 -3.67 -4.28 -5.94
C MET A 146 -3.81 -5.28 -4.80
N LEU A 147 -4.08 -4.80 -3.59
CA LEU A 147 -4.25 -5.64 -2.41
C LEU A 147 -5.47 -6.57 -2.55
N VAL A 148 -6.62 -6.03 -2.95
CA VAL A 148 -7.87 -6.80 -3.10
C VAL A 148 -7.73 -7.87 -4.19
N ASN A 149 -7.18 -7.50 -5.35
CA ASN A 149 -7.04 -8.41 -6.49
C ASN A 149 -5.88 -9.41 -6.30
N GLY A 150 -4.86 -9.06 -5.50
CA GLY A 150 -3.73 -9.94 -5.20
C GLY A 150 -4.01 -10.94 -4.08
N TYR A 151 -5.04 -10.73 -3.26
CA TYR A 151 -5.35 -11.65 -2.17
C TYR A 151 -5.73 -13.05 -2.68
N GLY A 152 -4.95 -14.05 -2.26
CA GLY A 152 -5.09 -15.43 -2.69
C GLY A 152 -4.45 -15.75 -4.05
N GLU A 153 -3.90 -14.76 -4.75
CA GLU A 153 -3.20 -14.92 -6.05
C GLU A 153 -1.70 -14.65 -5.92
N ASP A 154 -1.34 -13.65 -5.12
CA ASP A 154 0.03 -13.28 -4.78
C ASP A 154 0.32 -13.59 -3.30
N ALA A 155 1.40 -14.33 -3.05
CA ALA A 155 1.73 -14.80 -1.70
C ALA A 155 2.09 -13.65 -0.74
N GLU A 156 2.80 -12.63 -1.23
CA GLU A 156 3.20 -11.47 -0.44
C GLU A 156 1.99 -10.64 -0.04
N ILE A 157 1.12 -10.33 -0.99
CA ILE A 157 -0.13 -9.60 -0.72
C ILE A 157 -1.01 -10.39 0.24
N THR A 158 -1.11 -11.71 0.05
CA THR A 158 -1.88 -12.59 0.95
C THR A 158 -1.33 -12.54 2.37
N MET A 159 -0.02 -12.72 2.54
CA MET A 159 0.66 -12.65 3.82
C MET A 159 0.47 -11.28 4.50
N VAL A 160 0.59 -10.19 3.74
CA VAL A 160 0.37 -8.83 4.26
C VAL A 160 -1.06 -8.67 4.77
N LEU A 161 -2.09 -9.09 4.04
CA LEU A 161 -3.48 -8.94 4.49
C LEU A 161 -3.86 -9.89 5.64
N GLU A 162 -3.14 -11.00 5.79
CA GLU A 162 -3.26 -11.89 6.94
C GLU A 162 -2.63 -11.31 8.21
N ARG A 163 -1.62 -10.45 8.09
CA ARG A 163 -0.83 -9.91 9.22
C ARG A 163 -1.02 -8.43 9.50
N THR A 164 -1.60 -7.69 8.56
CA THR A 164 -1.78 -6.23 8.63
C THR A 164 -3.21 -5.84 8.26
N GLU A 165 -3.76 -4.89 9.01
CA GLU A 165 -4.98 -4.14 8.67
C GLU A 165 -4.55 -2.87 7.93
N ILE A 166 -4.97 -2.71 6.67
CA ILE A 166 -4.61 -1.56 5.84
C ILE A 166 -5.81 -0.63 5.75
N HIS A 167 -5.63 0.60 6.22
CA HIS A 167 -6.65 1.62 6.30
C HIS A 167 -6.30 2.76 5.34
N ALA A 168 -7.15 3.04 4.36
CA ALA A 168 -6.94 4.08 3.36
C ALA A 168 -8.01 5.16 3.43
N ILE A 169 -7.59 6.43 3.52
CA ILE A 169 -8.47 7.61 3.42
C ILE A 169 -8.09 8.37 2.16
N LEU A 170 -8.84 8.15 1.09
CA LEU A 170 -8.50 8.70 -0.24
C LEU A 170 -8.62 10.22 -0.32
N TYR A 171 -9.64 10.78 0.33
CA TYR A 171 -9.94 12.22 0.32
C TYR A 171 -10.18 12.71 1.74
N VAL A 172 -9.14 13.29 2.35
CA VAL A 172 -9.31 14.03 3.60
C VAL A 172 -10.06 15.35 3.36
N ASN A 173 -9.87 15.99 2.20
CA ASN A 173 -10.47 17.27 1.84
C ASN A 173 -11.38 17.19 0.59
N PRO A 174 -12.53 16.49 0.67
CA PRO A 174 -13.41 16.29 -0.49
C PRO A 174 -14.10 17.59 -0.97
N ASP A 175 -14.40 18.53 -0.07
CA ASP A 175 -14.98 19.83 -0.44
C ASP A 175 -14.01 20.63 -1.31
N GLY A 176 -12.75 20.71 -0.90
CA GLY A 176 -11.72 21.35 -1.70
C GLY A 176 -11.44 20.59 -2.99
N ARG A 177 -11.51 19.24 -2.99
CA ARG A 177 -11.34 18.42 -4.21
C ARG A 177 -12.33 18.78 -5.29
N TRP A 178 -13.60 19.00 -4.91
CA TRP A 178 -14.61 19.49 -5.84
C TRP A 178 -14.21 20.80 -6.52
N MET A 179 -13.65 21.76 -5.76
CA MET A 179 -13.18 23.04 -6.33
C MET A 179 -12.01 22.83 -7.29
N ALA A 180 -11.06 21.96 -6.93
CA ALA A 180 -9.90 21.68 -7.78
C ALA A 180 -10.28 20.98 -9.08
N GLU A 181 -11.23 20.04 -9.06
CA GLU A 181 -11.69 19.35 -10.28
C GLU A 181 -12.55 20.25 -11.18
N LYS A 182 -13.42 21.08 -10.58
CA LYS A 182 -14.31 21.97 -11.36
C LYS A 182 -13.58 23.19 -11.93
N TYR A 183 -12.61 23.73 -11.18
CA TYR A 183 -11.87 24.95 -11.50
C TYR A 183 -10.36 24.72 -11.31
N PRO A 184 -9.73 23.88 -12.15
CA PRO A 184 -8.32 23.49 -12.00
C PRO A 184 -7.37 24.70 -12.02
N GLU A 185 -7.73 25.79 -12.70
CA GLU A 185 -6.96 27.03 -12.72
C GLU A 185 -6.78 27.69 -11.34
N LEU A 186 -7.60 27.30 -10.34
CA LEU A 186 -7.49 27.84 -8.99
C LEU A 186 -6.32 27.24 -8.18
N MET A 187 -5.82 26.07 -8.60
CA MET A 187 -4.82 25.30 -7.85
C MET A 187 -5.19 25.18 -6.36
N TRP A 188 -6.45 24.82 -6.08
CA TRP A 188 -7.05 24.90 -4.74
C TRP A 188 -6.30 24.04 -3.71
N ARG A 189 -5.93 24.63 -2.56
CA ARG A 189 -5.10 23.99 -1.52
C ARG A 189 -5.84 23.64 -0.23
N LYS A 190 -6.59 24.59 0.30
CA LYS A 190 -7.15 24.54 1.66
C LYS A 190 -8.50 23.83 1.66
N ASN A 191 -9.09 23.61 2.83
CA ASN A 191 -10.50 23.21 2.90
C ASN A 191 -11.44 24.38 2.54
N LEU A 192 -12.75 24.18 2.67
CA LEU A 192 -13.75 25.22 2.38
C LEU A 192 -14.35 25.85 3.64
N ASN A 193 -13.55 26.02 4.69
CA ASN A 193 -13.94 26.80 5.85
C ASN A 193 -13.94 28.31 5.55
N PHE A 194 -15.11 28.82 5.17
CA PHE A 194 -15.32 30.26 4.97
C PHE A 194 -15.57 31.03 6.27
N GLY A 195 -15.84 30.34 7.39
CA GLY A 195 -16.16 30.96 8.67
C GLY A 195 -14.95 31.49 9.44
N SER A 196 -13.73 31.17 9.02
CA SER A 196 -12.49 31.51 9.72
C SER A 196 -12.01 32.97 9.55
N GLY A 197 -12.88 33.88 9.08
CA GLY A 197 -12.62 35.33 9.07
C GLY A 197 -12.26 35.97 7.71
N ASN A 198 -12.63 35.36 6.58
CA ASN A 198 -11.89 35.52 5.30
C ASN A 198 -12.70 35.98 4.08
N ASP A 199 -13.79 36.71 4.29
CA ASP A 199 -14.71 37.08 3.20
C ASP A 199 -14.04 37.89 2.06
N ASP A 200 -12.87 38.50 2.32
CA ASP A 200 -12.11 39.33 1.36
C ASP A 200 -10.88 38.65 0.72
N CYS A 201 -10.55 37.40 1.08
CA CYS A 201 -9.38 36.70 0.53
C CYS A 201 -9.66 36.22 -0.90
N ILE A 202 -9.41 37.05 -1.92
CA ILE A 202 -9.67 36.70 -3.33
C ILE A 202 -8.38 36.73 -4.15
N SER A 203 -7.91 35.54 -4.53
CA SER A 203 -6.87 35.30 -5.52
C SER A 203 -7.30 34.20 -6.49
N ILE A 204 -6.82 34.28 -7.74
CA ILE A 204 -7.00 33.19 -8.70
C ILE A 204 -6.24 31.96 -8.20
N LEU A 205 -4.98 32.12 -7.79
CA LEU A 205 -4.20 31.02 -7.22
C LEU A 205 -4.42 30.97 -5.71
N SER A 206 -4.99 29.87 -5.22
CA SER A 206 -5.42 29.74 -3.82
C SER A 206 -4.29 29.94 -2.81
N ILE A 207 -3.07 29.53 -3.16
CA ILE A 207 -1.88 29.67 -2.29
C ILE A 207 -1.51 31.12 -1.96
N PHE A 208 -1.96 32.08 -2.79
CA PHE A 208 -1.66 33.50 -2.62
C PHE A 208 -2.82 34.29 -1.99
N GLY A 209 -3.96 33.64 -1.69
CA GLY A 209 -5.11 34.34 -1.13
C GLY A 209 -6.43 33.61 -1.35
N SER A 210 -6.77 32.66 -0.49
CA SER A 210 -8.11 32.04 -0.48
C SER A 210 -8.62 31.83 0.93
N PRO A 211 -9.95 31.72 1.14
CA PRO A 211 -10.52 31.24 2.39
C PRO A 211 -10.14 29.76 2.64
N GLY A 212 -10.51 29.25 3.81
CA GLY A 212 -10.19 27.90 4.25
C GLY A 212 -8.96 27.84 5.15
N VAL A 213 -8.79 26.66 5.76
CA VAL A 213 -7.66 26.27 6.60
C VAL A 213 -6.84 25.21 5.87
N ASP A 214 -5.52 25.31 5.99
CA ASP A 214 -4.61 24.26 5.55
C ASP A 214 -4.69 23.11 6.57
N ILE A 215 -5.34 22.01 6.17
CA ILE A 215 -5.53 20.83 7.04
C ILE A 215 -4.18 20.27 7.49
N ASN A 216 -3.16 20.30 6.62
CA ASN A 216 -1.81 19.86 6.99
C ASN A 216 -1.02 20.98 7.69
N ARG A 217 -1.69 21.87 8.42
CA ARG A 217 -1.13 22.78 9.43
C ARG A 217 -1.99 22.81 10.71
N ASN A 218 -3.03 21.99 10.79
CA ASN A 218 -4.09 22.08 11.79
C ASN A 218 -4.02 20.99 12.88
N PHE A 219 -3.09 20.03 12.81
CA PHE A 219 -2.98 18.96 13.80
C PHE A 219 -2.37 19.43 15.12
N ASP A 220 -2.78 18.80 16.24
CA ASP A 220 -2.46 19.21 17.62
C ASP A 220 -1.08 18.73 18.11
N PHE A 221 -0.03 19.10 17.37
CA PHE A 221 1.35 18.98 17.82
C PHE A 221 2.19 20.08 17.18
N MET A 222 2.87 20.89 18.01
CA MET A 222 3.56 22.10 17.57
C MET A 222 2.66 23.01 16.72
N TRP A 223 1.34 22.98 16.99
CA TRP A 223 0.36 23.75 16.23
C TRP A 223 0.64 25.24 16.39
N GLY A 224 0.58 25.98 15.28
CA GLY A 224 0.86 27.41 15.27
C GLY A 224 2.28 27.79 15.66
N HIS A 225 3.22 26.84 15.61
CA HIS A 225 4.63 27.17 15.63
C HIS A 225 4.96 27.94 14.35
N LEU A 226 5.39 29.20 14.49
CA LEU A 226 5.59 30.14 13.37
C LEU A 226 7.06 30.31 12.96
N ASP A 227 8.00 29.78 13.73
CA ASP A 227 9.42 29.94 13.43
C ASP A 227 9.74 29.35 12.05
N ASP A 228 10.68 29.99 11.36
CA ASP A 228 11.06 29.69 9.99
C ASP A 228 9.91 29.64 8.94
N GLY A 229 8.75 30.21 9.28
CA GLY A 229 7.58 30.26 8.41
C GLY A 229 6.83 28.93 8.33
N ALA A 230 6.92 28.10 9.38
CA ALA A 230 6.35 26.76 9.39
C ALA A 230 4.82 26.71 9.21
N SER A 231 4.13 27.76 9.65
CA SER A 231 2.71 28.00 9.42
C SER A 231 2.44 29.51 9.37
N SER A 232 1.16 29.92 9.29
CA SER A 232 0.79 31.34 9.17
C SER A 232 -0.46 31.67 9.96
N ASP A 233 -0.45 32.74 10.75
CA ASP A 233 -1.65 33.34 11.36
C ASP A 233 -2.52 34.11 10.37
N ASP A 234 -1.97 34.51 9.22
CA ASP A 234 -2.73 35.23 8.18
C ASP A 234 -3.74 34.27 7.53
N PRO A 235 -5.05 34.51 7.71
CA PRO A 235 -6.06 33.62 7.18
C PRO A 235 -6.12 33.55 5.64
N CYS A 236 -5.62 34.57 4.93
CA CYS A 236 -5.52 34.52 3.47
C CYS A 236 -4.33 33.68 2.98
N ASN A 237 -3.38 33.35 3.86
CA ASN A 237 -2.20 32.56 3.50
C ASN A 237 -2.59 31.12 3.15
N GLY A 238 -1.92 30.54 2.16
CA GLY A 238 -2.07 29.13 1.79
C GLY A 238 -1.64 28.14 2.88
N MET A 239 -0.87 28.59 3.88
CA MET A 239 -0.41 27.82 5.05
C MET A 239 -1.14 28.22 6.34
N TYR A 240 -2.33 28.80 6.23
CA TYR A 240 -3.13 29.19 7.40
C TYR A 240 -3.51 27.97 8.24
N HIS A 241 -3.02 27.91 9.48
CA HIS A 241 -3.20 26.80 10.43
C HIS A 241 -4.56 26.74 11.13
N GLY A 242 -5.42 27.72 10.91
CA GLY A 242 -6.74 27.80 11.54
C GLY A 242 -6.73 28.61 12.85
N PRO A 243 -7.91 28.78 13.47
CA PRO A 243 -8.05 29.53 14.72
C PRO A 243 -7.59 28.77 15.98
N SER A 244 -7.51 27.44 15.91
CA SER A 244 -7.01 26.55 16.97
C SER A 244 -6.57 25.22 16.36
N ALA A 245 -5.75 24.45 17.09
CA ALA A 245 -5.50 23.06 16.74
C ALA A 245 -6.82 22.28 16.60
N GLU A 246 -6.87 21.39 15.62
CA GLU A 246 -8.00 20.51 15.31
C GLU A 246 -9.33 21.28 15.13
N SER A 247 -9.25 22.54 14.67
CA SER A 247 -10.44 23.37 14.40
C SER A 247 -11.27 22.82 13.24
N GLU A 248 -10.65 22.11 12.30
CA GLU A 248 -11.32 21.62 11.11
C GLU A 248 -11.92 20.22 11.33
N PRO A 249 -13.16 19.97 10.87
CA PRO A 249 -13.78 18.66 10.99
C PRO A 249 -13.04 17.58 10.19
N GLU A 250 -12.36 17.96 9.10
CA GLU A 250 -11.50 17.05 8.33
C GLU A 250 -10.30 16.55 9.16
N THR A 251 -9.59 17.47 9.85
CA THR A 251 -8.47 17.13 10.75
C THR A 251 -8.94 16.19 11.85
N ARG A 252 -10.07 16.52 12.51
CA ARG A 252 -10.64 15.70 13.59
C ARG A 252 -11.04 14.31 13.11
N ALA A 253 -11.60 14.19 11.91
CA ALA A 253 -11.97 12.88 11.35
C ALA A 253 -10.75 11.95 11.24
N VAL A 254 -9.62 12.47 10.76
CA VAL A 254 -8.36 11.72 10.66
C VAL A 254 -7.78 11.43 12.04
N SER A 255 -7.65 12.44 12.90
CA SER A 255 -7.00 12.31 14.21
C SER A 255 -7.78 11.40 15.16
N GLU A 256 -9.11 11.45 15.16
CA GLU A 256 -9.96 10.56 15.93
C GLU A 256 -9.98 9.13 15.37
N TYR A 257 -9.91 8.97 14.04
CA TYR A 257 -9.80 7.63 13.45
C TYR A 257 -8.47 6.98 13.80
N ALA A 258 -7.35 7.69 13.67
CA ALA A 258 -6.04 7.20 14.08
C ALA A 258 -6.01 6.82 15.58
N LYS A 259 -6.63 7.63 16.45
CA LYS A 259 -6.83 7.29 17.88
C LYS A 259 -7.72 6.06 18.12
N ARG A 260 -8.54 5.62 17.17
CA ARG A 260 -9.26 4.33 17.29
C ARG A 260 -8.42 3.15 16.82
N LEU A 261 -7.56 3.37 15.83
CA LEU A 261 -6.72 2.34 15.24
C LEU A 261 -5.50 2.00 16.11
N PHE A 262 -4.70 3.00 16.47
CA PHE A 262 -3.41 2.75 17.11
C PHE A 262 -3.55 2.53 18.62
N PRO A 263 -2.73 1.67 19.24
CA PRO A 263 -2.83 1.34 20.67
C PRO A 263 -2.79 2.58 21.57
N GLU A 264 -3.65 2.64 22.59
CA GLU A 264 -3.61 3.72 23.59
C GLU A 264 -2.34 3.66 24.43
N GLY A 265 -1.80 2.46 24.68
CA GLY A 265 -0.66 2.24 25.55
C GLY A 265 0.69 2.78 25.05
N GLN A 266 0.80 3.15 23.77
CA GLN A 266 2.04 3.73 23.19
C GLN A 266 1.98 5.26 23.06
N ARG A 267 0.90 5.92 23.48
CA ARG A 267 0.72 7.36 23.32
C ARG A 267 1.42 8.15 24.43
N LYS A 268 1.97 9.31 24.07
CA LYS A 268 2.48 10.29 25.06
C LYS A 268 1.31 11.05 25.66
N THR A 269 1.45 11.41 26.94
CA THR A 269 0.44 12.20 27.66
C THR A 269 0.64 13.69 27.49
N ASP A 270 1.89 14.11 27.27
CA ASP A 270 2.31 15.48 26.98
C ASP A 270 3.31 15.44 25.81
N PRO A 271 2.83 15.28 24.55
CA PRO A 271 3.71 15.11 23.39
C PRO A 271 4.78 16.19 23.22
N GLU A 272 4.44 17.46 23.49
CA GLU A 272 5.39 18.58 23.39
C GLU A 272 6.37 18.61 24.58
N GLY A 273 5.91 18.31 25.80
CA GLY A 273 6.79 18.17 26.97
C GLY A 273 7.68 16.92 26.94
N GLU A 274 7.29 15.90 26.18
CA GLU A 274 7.98 14.62 26.01
C GLU A 274 8.66 14.50 24.63
N VAL A 275 8.92 15.61 23.93
CA VAL A 275 9.45 15.62 22.55
C VAL A 275 10.78 14.86 22.41
N ASP A 276 11.64 14.91 23.43
CA ASP A 276 12.96 14.25 23.46
C ASP A 276 12.93 12.79 23.96
N VAL A 277 11.75 12.26 24.28
CA VAL A 277 11.59 10.89 24.81
C VAL A 277 11.35 9.92 23.65
N PRO A 278 12.17 8.87 23.44
CA PRO A 278 11.92 7.88 22.40
C PRO A 278 10.74 6.99 22.75
N PHE A 279 10.01 6.54 21.73
CA PHE A 279 8.96 5.52 21.91
C PHE A 279 9.55 4.10 22.04
N GLY A 280 10.68 3.85 21.36
CA GLY A 280 11.34 2.55 21.35
C GLY A 280 10.72 1.52 20.41
N GLU A 281 11.33 0.34 20.34
CA GLU A 281 11.11 -0.63 19.26
C GLU A 281 9.82 -1.45 19.39
N SER A 282 9.12 -1.37 20.52
CA SER A 282 7.88 -2.12 20.76
C SER A 282 6.63 -1.44 20.19
N ILE A 283 6.78 -0.26 19.56
CA ILE A 283 5.62 0.38 18.92
C ILE A 283 5.09 -0.50 17.80
N THR A 284 3.81 -0.30 17.50
CA THR A 284 3.15 -0.93 16.37
C THR A 284 2.48 0.13 15.52
N GLY A 285 2.36 -0.19 14.24
CA GLY A 285 1.63 0.61 13.28
C GLY A 285 2.48 1.64 12.53
N ILE A 286 2.09 1.87 11.28
CA ILE A 286 2.64 2.90 10.41
C ILE A 286 1.55 3.86 9.99
N TYR A 287 1.92 5.14 9.87
CA TYR A 287 1.14 6.17 9.20
C TYR A 287 1.90 6.69 7.98
N ALA A 288 1.22 6.81 6.84
CA ALA A 288 1.76 7.48 5.65
C ALA A 288 0.79 8.56 5.14
N ASP A 289 1.30 9.76 4.85
CA ASP A 289 0.54 10.82 4.19
C ASP A 289 1.06 11.06 2.77
N ILE A 290 0.24 10.75 1.76
CA ILE A 290 0.63 10.88 0.35
C ILE A 290 0.18 12.25 -0.18
N HIS A 291 1.17 13.03 -0.55
CA HIS A 291 1.08 14.35 -1.16
C HIS A 291 1.72 14.35 -2.54
N ALA A 292 1.52 15.44 -3.28
CA ALA A 292 2.33 15.77 -4.44
C ALA A 292 2.68 17.27 -4.37
N ALA A 293 3.82 17.74 -4.85
CA ALA A 293 4.85 17.01 -5.58
C ALA A 293 6.25 17.39 -5.10
N GLY A 294 7.24 16.57 -5.45
CA GLY A 294 8.64 16.89 -5.23
C GLY A 294 9.60 15.71 -5.25
N GLY A 295 9.10 14.48 -5.22
CA GLY A 295 9.93 13.27 -5.14
C GLY A 295 10.64 13.17 -3.79
N TYR A 296 9.87 13.23 -2.69
CA TYR A 296 10.41 13.11 -1.32
C TYR A 296 9.76 11.97 -0.53
N VAL A 297 10.60 11.25 0.22
CA VAL A 297 10.17 10.55 1.43
C VAL A 297 10.44 11.48 2.61
N VAL A 298 9.40 11.70 3.39
CA VAL A 298 9.38 12.64 4.50
C VAL A 298 9.22 11.86 5.79
N TYR A 299 9.90 12.26 6.86
CA TYR A 299 9.61 11.75 8.19
C TYR A 299 9.88 12.82 9.25
N PRO A 300 9.25 12.71 10.44
CA PRO A 300 9.41 13.71 11.50
C PRO A 300 10.88 13.93 11.89
N TRP A 301 11.25 15.14 12.32
CA TRP A 301 10.37 16.30 12.48
C TRP A 301 10.20 17.10 11.19
N GLY A 302 8.98 17.56 10.92
CA GLY A 302 8.70 18.56 9.92
C GLY A 302 8.73 19.98 10.48
N TYR A 303 8.34 20.19 11.75
CA TYR A 303 8.26 21.53 12.34
C TYR A 303 9.61 22.23 12.51
N GLU A 304 10.72 21.49 12.50
CA GLU A 304 12.08 22.02 12.54
C GLU A 304 13.08 21.06 11.89
N ASP A 305 14.25 21.57 11.50
CA ASP A 305 15.37 20.73 11.00
C ASP A 305 16.13 20.08 12.16
N SER A 306 15.51 19.09 12.79
CA SER A 306 16.10 18.33 13.90
C SER A 306 15.70 16.85 13.85
N LYS A 307 16.57 16.00 14.38
CA LYS A 307 16.32 14.56 14.45
C LYS A 307 15.30 14.24 15.54
N THR A 308 14.45 13.26 15.29
CA THR A 308 13.61 12.65 16.33
C THR A 308 14.44 11.76 17.26
N PRO A 309 13.94 11.46 18.48
CA PRO A 309 14.57 10.45 19.33
C PRO A 309 14.65 9.04 18.72
N ASP A 310 13.74 8.71 17.79
CA ASP A 310 13.69 7.41 17.09
C ASP A 310 14.21 7.51 15.63
N ASP A 311 15.02 8.54 15.31
CA ASP A 311 15.51 8.86 13.96
C ASP A 311 16.21 7.68 13.27
N GLU A 312 16.92 6.83 14.01
CA GLU A 312 17.59 5.66 13.44
C GLU A 312 16.62 4.76 12.66
N ALA A 313 15.47 4.44 13.26
CA ALA A 313 14.48 3.57 12.64
C ALA A 313 13.67 4.31 11.55
N LEU A 314 13.30 5.57 11.78
CA LEU A 314 12.58 6.38 10.78
C LEU A 314 13.42 6.62 9.53
N GLN A 315 14.71 6.92 9.69
CA GLN A 315 15.63 7.07 8.58
C GLN A 315 15.88 5.74 7.87
N ALA A 316 15.96 4.61 8.58
CA ALA A 316 16.00 3.29 7.94
C ALA A 316 14.76 3.05 7.06
N ILE A 317 13.55 3.36 7.56
CA ILE A 317 12.30 3.22 6.79
C ILE A 317 12.39 4.12 5.55
N GLY A 318 12.75 5.39 5.75
CA GLY A 318 12.86 6.37 4.66
C GLY A 318 13.81 5.92 3.55
N ARG A 319 14.99 5.41 3.91
CA ARG A 319 16.00 4.90 2.97
C ARG A 319 15.55 3.64 2.23
N LYS A 320 14.89 2.70 2.93
CA LYS A 320 14.35 1.50 2.29
C LYS A 320 13.20 1.85 1.33
N LEU A 321 12.33 2.80 1.66
CA LEU A 321 11.33 3.31 0.70
C LEU A 321 11.98 4.02 -0.50
N GLN A 322 12.99 4.85 -0.24
CA GLN A 322 13.81 5.50 -1.27
C GLN A 322 14.46 4.48 -2.23
N SER A 323 14.79 3.27 -1.78
CA SER A 323 15.35 2.23 -2.67
C SER A 323 14.38 1.79 -3.79
N PHE A 324 13.07 1.97 -3.59
CA PHE A 324 12.05 1.63 -4.59
C PHE A 324 11.69 2.81 -5.49
N ASN A 325 11.58 4.02 -4.91
CA ASN A 325 11.04 5.17 -5.61
C ASN A 325 12.05 6.26 -5.96
N GLU A 326 13.30 6.11 -5.50
CA GLU A 326 14.41 7.04 -5.72
C GLU A 326 14.16 8.46 -5.21
N TYR A 327 13.19 8.63 -4.32
CA TYR A 327 12.85 9.92 -3.74
C TYR A 327 13.89 10.38 -2.72
N LYS A 328 14.08 11.69 -2.63
CA LYS A 328 14.99 12.32 -1.67
C LYS A 328 14.43 12.25 -0.26
N LEU A 329 15.30 12.38 0.75
CA LEU A 329 14.86 12.36 2.15
C LEU A 329 14.67 13.79 2.68
N TRP A 330 13.42 14.19 2.91
CA TRP A 330 13.08 15.46 3.56
C TRP A 330 12.84 15.21 5.06
N ALA A 331 13.88 15.36 5.88
CA ALA A 331 13.80 15.18 7.33
C ALA A 331 15.01 15.79 8.06
N GLY A 332 14.96 15.80 9.38
CA GLY A 332 16.02 16.39 10.23
C GLY A 332 17.43 15.93 9.89
N SER A 333 18.35 16.89 9.76
CA SER A 333 19.75 16.68 9.39
C SER A 333 19.98 15.99 8.04
N GLN A 334 18.95 15.84 7.20
CA GLN A 334 19.10 15.39 5.82
C GLN A 334 19.46 16.58 4.91
N PRO A 335 20.30 16.39 3.89
CA PRO A 335 20.71 17.46 2.97
C PRO A 335 19.55 18.07 2.17
N ASP A 336 18.46 17.34 2.02
CA ASP A 336 17.28 17.77 1.26
C ASP A 336 16.18 18.38 2.14
N PHE A 337 16.44 18.69 3.43
CA PHE A 337 15.51 19.45 4.27
C PHE A 337 15.20 20.83 3.63
N GLN A 338 13.97 21.04 3.19
CA GLN A 338 13.57 22.21 2.41
C GLN A 338 13.14 23.39 3.30
N TYR A 339 12.15 23.17 4.16
CA TYR A 339 11.52 24.22 4.98
C TYR A 339 10.79 23.58 6.16
N ALA A 340 10.66 24.30 7.28
CA ALA A 340 9.87 23.86 8.42
C ALA A 340 8.37 23.86 8.10
N ALA A 341 7.59 22.93 8.65
CA ALA A 341 6.14 22.84 8.55
C ALA A 341 5.56 22.33 9.86
N SER A 342 4.68 23.11 10.50
CA SER A 342 4.15 22.81 11.84
C SER A 342 2.65 22.48 11.83
N GLY A 343 2.16 21.76 12.84
CA GLY A 343 0.79 21.26 12.86
C GLY A 343 0.50 20.26 11.73
N ILE A 344 1.52 19.56 11.25
CA ILE A 344 1.40 18.59 10.16
C ILE A 344 1.01 17.20 10.70
N ALA A 345 0.34 16.40 9.86
CA ALA A 345 -0.16 15.10 10.28
C ALA A 345 0.97 14.15 10.71
N ILE A 346 2.08 14.12 9.97
CA ILE A 346 3.16 13.17 10.24
C ILE A 346 3.80 13.39 11.62
N ASP A 347 3.98 14.65 12.04
CA ASP A 347 4.56 14.99 13.33
C ASP A 347 3.60 14.63 14.45
N TYR A 348 2.31 14.92 14.28
CA TYR A 348 1.27 14.55 15.25
C TYR A 348 1.14 13.02 15.41
N MET A 349 1.13 12.26 14.32
CA MET A 349 1.00 10.79 14.37
C MET A 349 2.20 10.16 15.09
N TYR A 350 3.41 10.68 14.89
CA TYR A 350 4.57 10.26 15.65
C TYR A 350 4.48 10.74 17.10
N ALA A 351 4.44 12.04 17.35
CA ALA A 351 4.58 12.62 18.69
C ALA A 351 3.43 12.27 19.64
N ALA A 352 2.20 12.27 19.16
CA ALA A 352 1.04 12.04 20.01
C ALA A 352 0.64 10.56 20.07
N LEU A 353 0.76 9.83 18.95
CA LEU A 353 0.23 8.47 18.84
C LEU A 353 1.30 7.37 18.87
N GLY A 354 2.59 7.71 18.88
CA GLY A 354 3.68 6.73 18.92
C GLY A 354 3.75 5.84 17.70
N VAL A 355 3.38 6.37 16.53
CA VAL A 355 3.28 5.64 15.27
C VAL A 355 4.53 5.92 14.43
N ALA A 356 5.06 4.90 13.75
CA ALA A 356 6.09 5.11 12.74
C ALA A 356 5.48 5.89 11.56
N SER A 357 5.83 7.16 11.45
CA SER A 357 5.11 8.12 10.62
C SER A 357 5.99 8.63 9.49
N LEU A 358 5.44 8.70 8.27
CA LEU A 358 6.13 9.18 7.09
C LEU A 358 5.18 9.93 6.14
N GLY A 359 5.75 10.72 5.23
CA GLY A 359 5.04 11.34 4.12
C GLY A 359 5.69 10.97 2.79
N LEU A 360 4.91 11.01 1.70
CA LEU A 360 5.40 10.82 0.34
C LEU A 360 4.96 12.02 -0.50
N GLU A 361 5.91 12.78 -1.04
CA GLU A 361 5.65 13.81 -2.05
C GLU A 361 5.90 13.18 -3.42
N ILE A 362 4.86 12.60 -4.04
CA ILE A 362 5.00 11.83 -5.28
C ILE A 362 5.13 12.73 -6.51
N GLY A 363 5.88 12.25 -7.51
CA GLY A 363 6.06 12.94 -8.78
C GLY A 363 6.66 14.35 -8.66
N ASP A 364 6.52 15.15 -9.72
CA ASP A 364 7.11 16.49 -9.87
C ASP A 364 6.09 17.61 -10.20
N ASP A 365 4.81 17.27 -10.34
CA ASP A 365 3.68 18.14 -10.66
C ASP A 365 2.44 17.77 -9.82
N PHE A 366 1.60 18.77 -9.52
CA PHE A 366 0.31 18.56 -8.85
C PHE A 366 -0.73 17.91 -9.77
N SER A 367 -0.63 18.17 -11.08
CA SER A 367 -1.52 17.69 -12.15
C SER A 367 -0.77 16.75 -13.09
N GLN A 368 -0.35 15.60 -12.55
CA GLN A 368 0.50 14.62 -13.24
C GLN A 368 0.00 14.23 -14.63
N GLU A 369 0.94 14.17 -15.58
CA GLU A 369 0.71 13.57 -16.90
C GLU A 369 0.49 12.06 -16.75
N CYS A 370 -0.41 11.49 -17.54
CA CYS A 370 -0.75 10.07 -17.37
C CYS A 370 0.42 9.13 -17.63
N ALA A 371 1.33 9.47 -18.53
CA ALA A 371 2.53 8.67 -18.74
C ALA A 371 3.42 8.65 -17.49
N ALA A 372 3.68 9.81 -16.86
CA ALA A 372 4.47 9.87 -15.62
C ALA A 372 3.77 9.11 -14.48
N PHE A 373 2.44 9.24 -14.38
CA PHE A 373 1.67 8.51 -13.38
C PHE A 373 1.77 6.99 -13.54
N GLU A 374 1.48 6.47 -14.74
CA GLU A 374 1.41 5.03 -15.02
C GLU A 374 2.79 4.37 -15.13
N ASP A 375 3.75 5.04 -15.77
CA ASP A 375 5.05 4.43 -16.10
C ASP A 375 6.11 4.63 -15.02
N GLU A 376 5.94 5.61 -14.12
CA GLU A 376 6.92 5.95 -13.08
C GLU A 376 6.32 5.93 -11.68
N ILE A 377 5.30 6.74 -11.40
CA ILE A 377 4.77 6.92 -10.04
C ILE A 377 4.18 5.63 -9.48
N VAL A 378 3.27 4.97 -10.21
CA VAL A 378 2.64 3.72 -9.79
C VAL A 378 3.67 2.60 -9.57
N PRO A 379 4.49 2.21 -10.56
CA PRO A 379 5.40 1.08 -10.41
C PRO A 379 6.46 1.28 -9.31
N ASN A 380 6.84 2.52 -9.03
CA ASN A 380 7.84 2.85 -8.01
C ASN A 380 7.25 2.90 -6.59
N ASN A 381 6.02 3.38 -6.43
CA ASN A 381 5.42 3.55 -5.10
C ASN A 381 4.61 2.34 -4.63
N MET A 382 4.11 1.47 -5.51
CA MET A 382 3.43 0.23 -5.09
C MET A 382 4.30 -0.68 -4.20
N PRO A 383 5.54 -1.05 -4.59
CA PRO A 383 6.40 -1.86 -3.73
C PRO A 383 6.81 -1.12 -2.44
N ALA A 384 6.95 0.21 -2.48
CA ALA A 384 7.23 1.02 -1.28
C ALA A 384 6.07 0.96 -0.26
N LEU A 385 4.83 1.13 -0.72
CA LEU A 385 3.64 1.02 0.13
C LEU A 385 3.43 -0.40 0.65
N LEU A 386 3.70 -1.43 -0.18
CA LEU A 386 3.65 -2.82 0.25
C LEU A 386 4.72 -3.11 1.31
N TYR A 387 5.94 -2.58 1.16
CA TYR A 387 7.00 -2.70 2.16
C TYR A 387 6.57 -2.10 3.51
N ALA A 388 6.01 -0.89 3.51
CA ALA A 388 5.49 -0.27 4.73
C ALA A 388 4.37 -1.14 5.37
N ALA A 389 3.47 -1.69 4.56
CA ALA A 389 2.44 -2.61 5.05
C ALA A 389 3.01 -3.89 5.68
N LYS A 390 4.12 -4.44 5.14
CA LYS A 390 4.79 -5.63 5.65
C LYS A 390 5.32 -5.43 7.08
N ILE A 391 5.95 -4.29 7.34
CA ILE A 391 6.61 -4.01 8.64
C ILE A 391 5.70 -3.38 9.69
N ALA A 392 4.43 -3.10 9.36
CA ALA A 392 3.51 -2.37 10.23
C ALA A 392 3.25 -3.05 11.61
N GLY A 393 3.58 -4.33 11.75
CA GLY A 393 3.48 -5.06 13.02
C GLY A 393 4.54 -4.66 14.05
N ALA A 394 5.77 -4.36 13.62
CA ALA A 394 6.89 -4.00 14.49
C ALA A 394 7.88 -3.08 13.73
N PRO A 395 7.44 -1.89 13.29
CA PRO A 395 8.13 -1.11 12.27
C PRO A 395 9.55 -0.72 12.66
N TYR A 396 9.79 -0.36 13.92
CA TYR A 396 11.12 0.07 14.38
C TYR A 396 12.09 -1.08 14.64
N SER A 397 11.58 -2.29 14.90
CA SER A 397 12.43 -3.47 15.07
C SER A 397 12.69 -4.15 13.73
N GLU A 398 11.68 -4.33 12.88
CA GLU A 398 11.81 -5.09 11.63
C GLU A 398 12.60 -4.33 10.57
N VAL A 399 12.49 -3.00 10.53
CA VAL A 399 13.25 -2.20 9.56
C VAL A 399 14.76 -2.26 9.79
N LYS A 400 15.20 -2.58 11.01
CA LYS A 400 16.62 -2.70 11.36
C LYS A 400 17.23 -4.03 10.95
N GLY A 401 16.41 -5.03 10.62
CA GLY A 401 16.89 -6.34 10.20
C GLY A 401 17.03 -6.47 8.67
N PRO A 402 17.56 -7.62 8.20
CA PRO A 402 17.85 -7.83 6.80
C PRO A 402 16.62 -8.06 5.94
N ASP A 403 16.64 -7.55 4.71
CA ASP A 403 15.57 -7.78 3.74
C ASP A 403 15.84 -9.03 2.92
N VAL A 404 14.84 -9.89 2.74
CA VAL A 404 14.88 -10.99 1.76
C VAL A 404 14.54 -10.42 0.39
N LEU A 405 15.54 -10.38 -0.49
CA LEU A 405 15.51 -9.69 -1.78
C LEU A 405 15.03 -10.58 -2.93
N ASP A 406 15.36 -11.87 -2.83
CA ASP A 406 14.98 -12.91 -3.78
C ASP A 406 14.50 -14.14 -3.02
N PHE A 407 13.31 -14.65 -3.35
CA PHE A 407 12.81 -15.91 -2.80
C PHE A 407 12.06 -16.69 -3.87
N VAL A 408 12.65 -17.81 -4.31
CA VAL A 408 12.17 -18.54 -5.50
C VAL A 408 12.22 -20.04 -5.29
N ILE A 409 11.34 -20.75 -6.00
CA ILE A 409 11.40 -22.21 -6.17
C ILE A 409 12.39 -22.50 -7.30
N VAL A 410 13.42 -23.30 -7.01
CA VAL A 410 14.50 -23.63 -7.97
C VAL A 410 14.16 -24.92 -8.74
N GLU A 411 13.77 -25.97 -8.02
CA GLU A 411 13.39 -27.27 -8.59
C GLU A 411 12.23 -27.89 -7.79
N ASN A 412 11.33 -28.58 -8.50
CA ASN A 412 10.18 -29.29 -7.93
C ASN A 412 10.24 -30.78 -8.35
N GLU A 413 11.42 -31.41 -8.23
CA GLU A 413 11.74 -32.63 -8.99
C GLU A 413 11.63 -33.97 -8.23
N GLN A 414 11.11 -34.02 -7.01
CA GLN A 414 10.73 -35.29 -6.38
C GLN A 414 9.38 -35.10 -5.68
N GLU A 415 8.47 -36.09 -5.80
CA GLU A 415 7.04 -36.00 -5.44
C GLU A 415 6.75 -35.39 -4.05
N ASP A 416 7.75 -35.38 -3.15
CA ASP A 416 7.67 -34.88 -1.77
C ASP A 416 8.79 -33.88 -1.36
N MET A 417 9.55 -33.29 -2.30
CA MET A 417 10.63 -32.33 -1.96
C MET A 417 10.60 -31.08 -2.85
N VAL A 418 10.70 -29.90 -2.24
CA VAL A 418 10.78 -28.61 -2.95
C VAL A 418 12.13 -27.94 -2.67
N LEU A 419 12.91 -27.65 -3.70
CA LEU A 419 14.15 -26.89 -3.57
C LEU A 419 13.85 -25.39 -3.71
N VAL A 420 14.20 -24.61 -2.70
CA VAL A 420 14.05 -23.15 -2.70
C VAL A 420 15.39 -22.46 -2.58
N SER A 421 15.46 -21.23 -3.11
CA SER A 421 16.60 -20.32 -2.94
C SER A 421 16.10 -19.02 -2.35
N ALA A 422 16.78 -18.54 -1.31
CA ALA A 422 16.54 -17.25 -0.71
C ALA A 422 17.84 -16.45 -0.64
N ARG A 423 17.79 -15.18 -1.05
CA ARG A 423 18.87 -14.20 -0.85
C ARG A 423 18.39 -13.09 0.06
N ALA A 424 19.19 -12.77 1.08
CA ALA A 424 18.92 -11.66 1.98
C ALA A 424 20.13 -10.76 2.13
N SER A 425 19.90 -9.46 2.27
CA SER A 425 20.96 -8.50 2.58
C SER A 425 20.48 -7.52 3.64
N ASP A 426 21.40 -7.15 4.52
CA ASP A 426 21.16 -6.14 5.54
C ASP A 426 21.34 -4.72 5.00
N GLY A 427 22.26 -4.55 4.05
CA GLY A 427 22.65 -3.25 3.53
C GLY A 427 21.99 -2.86 2.21
N GLU A 428 21.52 -3.80 1.39
CA GLU A 428 21.22 -3.50 -0.02
C GLU A 428 20.10 -2.47 -0.20
N LEU A 429 18.98 -2.58 0.52
CA LEU A 429 17.90 -1.59 0.41
C LEU A 429 18.24 -0.29 1.14
N VAL A 430 18.66 -0.36 2.40
CA VAL A 430 18.90 0.84 3.24
C VAL A 430 20.08 1.69 2.76
N ASN A 431 21.01 1.09 2.02
CA ASN A 431 22.17 1.74 1.41
C ASN A 431 22.11 1.74 -0.14
N ALA A 432 20.95 1.49 -0.75
CA ALA A 432 20.78 1.42 -2.20
C ALA A 432 21.23 2.72 -2.90
N ILE A 433 20.87 3.87 -2.33
CA ILE A 433 21.17 5.18 -2.89
C ILE A 433 22.26 5.85 -2.06
N THR A 434 23.41 6.04 -2.69
CA THR A 434 24.50 6.87 -2.18
C THR A 434 24.57 8.14 -3.02
N VAL A 435 23.67 9.10 -2.77
CA VAL A 435 23.61 10.35 -3.55
C VAL A 435 24.98 11.05 -3.47
N ASP A 436 25.68 11.13 -4.61
CA ASP A 436 26.96 11.84 -4.81
C ASP A 436 28.08 11.56 -3.78
N GLY A 437 28.04 10.41 -3.10
CA GLY A 437 28.98 10.08 -2.01
C GLY A 437 28.82 10.95 -0.75
N SER A 438 27.67 11.61 -0.60
CA SER A 438 27.36 12.52 0.52
C SER A 438 26.68 11.84 1.71
N PHE A 439 26.07 10.67 1.51
CA PHE A 439 25.57 9.84 2.59
C PHE A 439 26.58 8.75 2.93
N ASP A 440 27.05 8.77 4.17
CA ASP A 440 27.71 7.60 4.75
C ASP A 440 26.74 6.40 4.74
N LYS A 441 27.32 5.20 4.70
CA LYS A 441 26.56 3.96 4.93
C LYS A 441 25.77 4.09 6.22
N PHE A 442 24.50 3.73 6.16
CA PHE A 442 23.61 3.80 7.29
C PHE A 442 23.84 2.59 8.21
N PRO A 443 24.06 2.80 9.52
CA PRO A 443 24.54 1.74 10.42
C PRO A 443 23.61 0.55 10.62
N THR A 444 22.32 0.67 10.30
CA THR A 444 21.34 -0.43 10.39
C THR A 444 21.43 -1.40 9.20
N GLY A 445 22.43 -1.25 8.35
CA GLY A 445 22.69 -2.13 7.21
C GLY A 445 24.15 -2.56 7.12
N ASP A 446 24.86 -2.48 8.24
CA ASP A 446 26.30 -2.82 8.36
C ASP A 446 26.50 -4.21 8.99
N GLN A 447 25.42 -4.87 9.42
CA GLN A 447 25.46 -6.18 10.04
C GLN A 447 25.55 -7.28 8.98
N SER A 448 26.07 -8.44 9.37
CA SER A 448 26.02 -9.62 8.51
C SER A 448 24.71 -10.35 8.73
N VAL A 449 24.09 -10.86 7.66
CA VAL A 449 22.99 -11.82 7.81
C VAL A 449 23.51 -13.06 8.53
N ALA A 450 22.89 -13.44 9.64
CA ALA A 450 23.30 -14.55 10.50
C ALA A 450 22.48 -15.82 10.25
N GLU A 451 21.19 -15.68 9.93
CA GLU A 451 20.26 -16.80 9.80
C GLU A 451 19.17 -16.50 8.76
N LEU A 452 18.77 -17.53 8.01
CA LEU A 452 17.51 -17.59 7.28
C LEU A 452 16.63 -18.69 7.88
N ARG A 453 15.40 -18.34 8.24
CA ARG A 453 14.43 -19.26 8.84
C ARG A 453 13.22 -19.44 7.94
N PHE A 454 12.85 -20.69 7.68
CA PHE A 454 11.76 -21.07 6.79
C PHE A 454 10.57 -21.64 7.57
N TYR A 455 9.37 -21.25 7.15
CA TYR A 455 8.10 -21.68 7.75
C TYR A 455 7.14 -22.10 6.65
N ILE A 456 6.25 -23.04 6.95
CA ILE A 456 5.14 -23.44 6.08
C ILE A 456 3.82 -23.39 6.82
N ASP A 457 2.80 -22.73 6.26
CA ASP A 457 1.47 -22.55 6.86
C ASP A 457 1.53 -22.16 8.36
N ASP A 458 2.42 -21.22 8.71
CA ASP A 458 2.72 -20.75 10.07
C ASP A 458 3.49 -21.73 11.00
N GLY A 459 3.89 -22.90 10.52
CA GLY A 459 4.76 -23.86 11.22
C GLY A 459 6.23 -23.72 10.80
N GLU A 460 7.15 -23.56 11.75
CA GLU A 460 8.60 -23.60 11.47
C GLU A 460 9.02 -24.99 11.00
N ILE A 461 9.77 -25.05 9.91
CA ILE A 461 10.23 -26.30 9.29
C ILE A 461 11.75 -26.43 9.26
N SER A 462 12.47 -25.33 9.09
CA SER A 462 13.93 -25.34 9.06
C SER A 462 14.52 -23.96 9.32
N TRP A 463 15.79 -23.94 9.67
CA TRP A 463 16.61 -22.74 9.67
C TRP A 463 18.01 -23.12 9.18
N THR A 464 18.67 -22.16 8.52
CA THR A 464 20.01 -22.34 7.97
C THR A 464 20.86 -21.14 8.34
N ALA A 465 21.98 -21.38 9.03
CA ALA A 465 22.95 -20.34 9.32
C ALA A 465 23.59 -19.83 8.04
N VAL A 466 23.72 -18.51 7.96
CA VAL A 466 24.35 -17.81 6.84
C VAL A 466 25.81 -17.58 7.20
N ASN A 467 26.75 -17.95 6.31
CA ASN A 467 28.15 -17.62 6.53
C ASN A 467 28.35 -16.12 6.24
N PRO A 468 29.21 -15.41 7.00
CA PRO A 468 29.56 -14.03 6.68
C PRO A 468 30.08 -13.91 5.24
N GLY A 469 29.27 -13.30 4.37
CA GLY A 469 29.56 -13.09 2.94
C GLY A 469 28.80 -13.99 1.94
N ASP A 470 28.11 -15.04 2.38
CA ASP A 470 27.21 -15.85 1.53
C ASP A 470 25.76 -15.45 1.82
N GLU A 471 25.24 -14.42 1.15
CA GLU A 471 23.88 -13.93 1.38
C GLU A 471 22.76 -14.77 0.75
N THR A 472 23.12 -15.80 -0.02
CA THR A 472 22.18 -16.69 -0.72
C THR A 472 22.28 -18.11 -0.18
N ILE A 473 21.14 -18.69 0.20
CA ILE A 473 21.03 -20.09 0.64
C ILE A 473 20.06 -20.84 -0.27
N GLN A 474 20.39 -22.10 -0.56
CA GLN A 474 19.46 -23.07 -1.12
C GLN A 474 19.09 -24.09 -0.04
N GLU A 475 17.79 -24.33 0.13
CA GLU A 475 17.25 -25.25 1.13
C GLU A 475 16.27 -26.21 0.46
N THR A 476 16.30 -27.49 0.85
CA THR A 476 15.34 -28.49 0.35
C THR A 476 14.29 -28.75 1.44
N ILE A 477 13.03 -28.47 1.12
CA ILE A 477 11.90 -28.60 2.04
C ILE A 477 11.18 -29.92 1.77
N ASP A 478 11.07 -30.74 2.82
CA ASP A 478 10.27 -31.98 2.81
C ASP A 478 8.78 -31.64 2.91
N THR A 479 8.04 -31.96 1.85
CA THR A 479 6.60 -31.71 1.74
C THR A 479 5.76 -32.98 1.93
N SER A 480 6.37 -34.13 2.24
CA SER A 480 5.68 -35.43 2.37
C SER A 480 4.59 -35.45 3.45
N SER A 481 4.73 -34.60 4.47
CA SER A 481 3.81 -34.50 5.60
C SER A 481 2.66 -33.50 5.37
N LEU A 482 2.73 -32.73 4.29
CA LEU A 482 1.75 -31.69 3.98
C LEU A 482 0.53 -32.29 3.27
N THR A 483 -0.60 -31.61 3.44
CA THR A 483 -1.81 -31.98 2.72
C THR A 483 -1.66 -31.69 1.22
N LEU A 484 -2.44 -32.35 0.37
CA LEU A 484 -2.46 -31.98 -1.04
C LEU A 484 -3.16 -30.62 -1.20
N GLY A 485 -2.66 -29.76 -2.08
CA GLY A 485 -3.20 -28.43 -2.31
C GLY A 485 -2.15 -27.32 -2.20
N ARG A 486 -2.63 -26.10 -2.02
CA ARG A 486 -1.80 -24.90 -1.91
C ARG A 486 -1.34 -24.69 -0.48
N HIS A 487 -0.06 -24.40 -0.32
CA HIS A 487 0.61 -24.04 0.92
C HIS A 487 1.37 -22.72 0.74
N THR A 488 1.57 -21.99 1.83
CA THR A 488 2.39 -20.77 1.83
C THR A 488 3.70 -21.06 2.53
N LEU A 489 4.79 -20.84 1.81
CA LEU A 489 6.13 -20.88 2.35
C LEU A 489 6.58 -19.47 2.70
N TYR A 490 7.15 -19.30 3.89
CA TYR A 490 7.67 -18.03 4.39
C TYR A 490 9.17 -18.15 4.67
N VAL A 491 9.87 -17.04 4.56
CA VAL A 491 11.27 -16.90 4.95
C VAL A 491 11.48 -15.58 5.69
N GLN A 492 12.30 -15.61 6.73
CA GLN A 492 12.71 -14.42 7.48
C GLN A 492 14.22 -14.47 7.75
N ALA A 493 14.88 -13.34 7.53
CA ALA A 493 16.30 -13.17 7.81
C ALA A 493 16.51 -12.55 9.20
N THR A 494 17.60 -12.92 9.86
CA THR A 494 18.07 -12.29 11.11
C THR A 494 19.52 -11.86 10.95
N ASP A 495 19.88 -10.67 11.41
CA ASP A 495 21.25 -10.17 11.37
C ASP A 495 22.10 -10.68 12.57
N SER A 496 23.36 -10.26 12.61
CA SER A 496 24.29 -10.60 13.69
C SER A 496 24.01 -9.90 15.03
N ASP A 497 23.22 -8.83 15.03
CA ASP A 497 22.80 -8.10 16.23
C ASP A 497 21.48 -8.66 16.82
N GLY A 498 20.81 -9.55 16.08
CA GLY A 498 19.59 -10.24 16.46
C GLY A 498 18.30 -9.60 15.93
N TYR A 499 18.39 -8.57 15.08
CA TYR A 499 17.21 -8.00 14.44
C TYR A 499 16.69 -8.92 13.35
N LYS A 500 15.39 -9.17 13.41
CA LYS A 500 14.66 -9.92 12.39
C LYS A 500 14.13 -8.93 11.38
N GLY A 501 14.38 -9.16 10.11
CA GLY A 501 13.81 -8.34 9.05
C GLY A 501 12.38 -8.72 8.68
N PRO A 502 11.82 -8.08 7.65
CA PRO A 502 10.48 -8.39 7.14
C PRO A 502 10.39 -9.83 6.62
N ILE A 503 9.22 -10.44 6.78
CA ILE A 503 8.94 -11.77 6.21
C ILE A 503 8.69 -11.66 4.70
N SER A 504 9.21 -12.61 3.93
CA SER A 504 8.85 -12.81 2.52
C SER A 504 8.24 -14.21 2.33
N SER A 505 7.50 -14.42 1.26
CA SER A 505 6.62 -15.57 1.06
C SER A 505 6.44 -15.95 -0.41
N LEU A 506 6.09 -17.22 -0.63
CA LEU A 506 5.75 -17.77 -1.94
C LEU A 506 4.70 -18.88 -1.79
N PHE A 507 3.89 -19.11 -2.83
CA PHE A 507 3.01 -20.25 -2.87
C PHE A 507 3.71 -21.48 -3.43
N ILE A 508 3.47 -22.62 -2.79
CA ILE A 508 3.74 -23.94 -3.37
C ILE A 508 2.41 -24.68 -3.56
N SER A 509 2.32 -25.52 -4.59
CA SER A 509 1.15 -26.35 -4.86
C SER A 509 1.55 -27.80 -5.01
N LEU A 510 1.07 -28.64 -4.09
CA LEU A 510 1.32 -30.08 -4.10
C LEU A 510 0.24 -30.78 -4.94
N PRO A 511 0.61 -31.61 -5.92
CA PRO A 511 -0.29 -32.13 -6.93
C PRO A 511 -1.39 -33.04 -6.33
N LEU A 512 -2.64 -32.84 -6.74
CA LEU A 512 -3.79 -33.66 -6.30
C LEU A 512 -3.81 -35.09 -6.88
N THR A 513 -2.90 -35.43 -7.79
CA THR A 513 -2.88 -36.73 -8.49
C THR A 513 -1.78 -37.63 -7.95
N GLN A 514 -2.16 -38.69 -7.23
CA GLN A 514 -1.34 -39.90 -7.21
C GLN A 514 -1.24 -40.42 -8.64
N THR A 515 -0.02 -40.42 -9.19
CA THR A 515 0.32 -41.27 -10.33
C THR A 515 0.15 -42.72 -9.86
N ILE A 516 -0.99 -43.34 -10.21
CA ILE A 516 -1.11 -44.80 -10.11
C ILE A 516 -0.10 -45.36 -11.11
N SER A 517 1.10 -45.73 -10.63
CA SER A 517 2.06 -46.48 -11.41
C SER A 517 1.38 -47.81 -11.78
N ASN A 518 0.96 -47.95 -13.04
CA ASN A 518 0.54 -49.25 -13.55
C ASN A 518 1.67 -50.26 -13.30
N PRO A 519 1.39 -51.46 -12.78
CA PRO A 519 2.43 -52.46 -12.56
C PRO A 519 3.07 -52.85 -13.90
N PRO A 520 4.35 -53.27 -13.90
CA PRO A 520 5.06 -53.57 -15.14
C PRO A 520 4.33 -54.69 -15.89
N THR A 521 3.98 -54.42 -17.14
CA THR A 521 3.44 -55.42 -18.06
C THR A 521 4.47 -56.53 -18.25
N SER A 522 4.14 -57.73 -17.78
CA SER A 522 4.91 -58.95 -18.04
C SER A 522 4.93 -59.26 -19.54
N SER A 523 6.10 -59.72 -20.02
CA SER A 523 6.41 -60.16 -21.39
C SER A 523 5.38 -61.09 -22.05
N PRO A 524 5.37 -61.20 -23.40
CA PRO A 524 4.29 -61.84 -24.15
C PRO A 524 4.32 -63.37 -24.00
N ILE A 525 3.16 -63.97 -23.69
CA ILE A 525 2.97 -65.41 -23.80
C ILE A 525 2.58 -65.76 -25.24
N ASP A 526 3.34 -66.71 -25.77
CA ASP A 526 3.23 -67.42 -27.04
C ASP A 526 1.82 -67.97 -27.31
N GLN A 527 1.22 -67.61 -28.46
CA GLN A 527 -0.03 -68.20 -28.95
C GLN A 527 0.26 -69.18 -30.07
N SER A 528 0.31 -70.47 -29.72
CA SER A 528 0.09 -71.56 -30.67
C SER A 528 -1.04 -72.46 -30.16
N THR A 529 -2.23 -72.38 -30.79
CA THR A 529 -3.09 -73.50 -31.27
C THR A 529 -4.54 -73.05 -31.55
N PHE A 530 -4.90 -73.11 -32.85
CA PHE A 530 -6.19 -73.13 -33.61
C PHE A 530 -7.50 -73.65 -32.95
N PRO A 531 -8.69 -73.67 -33.63
CA PRO A 531 -9.36 -72.69 -34.54
C PRO A 531 -10.92 -72.54 -34.38
N SER A 532 -11.46 -71.47 -34.99
CA SER A 532 -12.80 -71.24 -35.63
C SER A 532 -14.11 -71.90 -35.13
N ASP A 533 -15.05 -71.09 -34.66
CA ASP A 533 -16.37 -70.68 -35.22
C ASP A 533 -16.95 -69.60 -34.26
N GLY A 534 -17.71 -68.57 -34.63
CA GLY A 534 -19.01 -68.50 -35.28
C GLY A 534 -19.94 -67.60 -34.45
N SER A 535 -20.29 -66.42 -35.00
CA SER A 535 -21.43 -65.53 -34.68
C SER A 535 -21.39 -64.54 -33.48
N GLY A 536 -21.69 -63.26 -33.80
CA GLY A 536 -22.59 -62.44 -32.97
C GLY A 536 -22.05 -61.13 -32.39
N ASP A 537 -21.98 -60.07 -33.21
CA ASP A 537 -21.86 -58.68 -32.74
C ASP A 537 -23.04 -58.26 -31.86
N SER A 538 -22.77 -57.60 -30.73
CA SER A 538 -23.59 -56.47 -30.25
C SER A 538 -22.78 -55.59 -29.29
N ASN A 539 -22.76 -54.30 -29.61
CA ASN A 539 -21.87 -53.28 -29.10
C ASN A 539 -22.47 -52.64 -27.83
N PHE A 540 -21.66 -52.47 -26.79
CA PHE A 540 -22.06 -51.98 -25.45
C PHE A 540 -22.67 -50.55 -25.45
N LEU A 541 -22.50 -49.81 -26.56
CA LEU A 541 -23.04 -48.46 -26.75
C LEU A 541 -24.55 -48.40 -26.96
N ASP A 542 -25.20 -49.45 -27.50
CA ASP A 542 -26.65 -49.42 -27.75
C ASP A 542 -27.47 -49.67 -26.47
N VAL A 543 -26.91 -50.40 -25.50
CA VAL A 543 -27.55 -50.65 -24.19
C VAL A 543 -27.49 -49.42 -23.29
N PHE A 544 -26.45 -48.59 -23.43
CA PHE A 544 -26.26 -47.40 -22.59
C PHE A 544 -27.14 -46.22 -23.05
N LEU A 545 -27.39 -46.09 -24.35
CA LEU A 545 -28.22 -45.00 -24.91
C LEU A 545 -29.73 -45.22 -24.68
N ASP A 546 -30.21 -46.47 -24.66
CA ASP A 546 -31.63 -46.77 -24.35
C ASP A 546 -31.95 -46.58 -22.84
N PHE A 547 -30.96 -46.71 -21.95
CA PHE A 547 -31.12 -46.45 -20.51
C PHE A 547 -31.28 -44.95 -20.21
N LEU A 548 -30.55 -44.08 -20.91
CA LEU A 548 -30.61 -42.62 -20.70
C LEU A 548 -31.87 -41.98 -21.32
N TYR A 549 -32.41 -42.51 -22.42
CA TYR A 549 -33.62 -41.97 -23.05
C TYR A 549 -34.90 -42.32 -22.29
N GLY A 550 -34.92 -43.47 -21.60
CA GLY A 550 -36.03 -43.91 -20.74
C GLY A 550 -36.17 -43.11 -19.44
N LEU A 551 -35.09 -42.47 -18.96
CA LEU A 551 -35.10 -41.71 -17.71
C LEU A 551 -35.72 -40.32 -17.83
N PHE A 552 -35.78 -39.73 -19.05
CA PHE A 552 -36.15 -38.32 -19.22
C PHE A 552 -37.39 -38.04 -20.10
N PHE A 553 -37.86 -38.96 -20.97
CA PHE A 553 -38.89 -38.59 -21.98
C PHE A 553 -40.10 -39.53 -22.19
N GLY A 554 -40.28 -40.59 -21.39
CA GLY A 554 -41.50 -41.43 -21.44
C GLY A 554 -41.69 -42.24 -22.75
N PRO A 555 -42.67 -43.17 -22.82
CA PRO A 555 -42.61 -44.29 -23.77
C PRO A 555 -43.43 -44.07 -25.06
N ASP A 556 -43.35 -42.90 -25.70
CA ASP A 556 -44.04 -42.68 -26.99
C ASP A 556 -43.04 -42.61 -28.16
N LYS A 557 -42.92 -43.72 -28.91
CA LYS A 557 -42.02 -43.91 -30.05
C LYS A 557 -42.66 -43.51 -31.39
N SER A 558 -43.45 -42.45 -31.43
CA SER A 558 -44.15 -42.02 -32.66
C SER A 558 -43.69 -40.65 -33.19
N LYS A 559 -42.38 -40.38 -33.27
CA LYS A 559 -41.78 -39.30 -34.09
C LYS A 559 -40.26 -39.47 -34.25
N ARG A 560 -39.83 -40.45 -35.05
CA ARG A 560 -38.48 -40.48 -35.65
C ARG A 560 -38.62 -40.24 -37.16
N LYS A 561 -38.42 -39.00 -37.61
CA LYS A 561 -38.04 -38.70 -39.01
C LYS A 561 -37.03 -37.55 -39.02
N LEU A 562 -35.81 -37.97 -39.36
CA LEU A 562 -34.69 -37.25 -39.98
C LEU A 562 -34.16 -35.97 -39.32
N ILE A 563 -32.96 -36.12 -38.75
CA ILE A 563 -31.87 -35.15 -38.84
C ILE A 563 -31.48 -35.01 -40.31
#